data_AF-A0A016UG41-F1
#
_entry.id   AF-A0A016UG41-F1
#
_cell.length_a   1.000
_cell.length_b   1.000
_cell.length_c   1.000
_cell.angle_alpha   90.00
_cell.angle_beta   90.00
_cell.angle_gamma   90.00
#
_symmetry.space_group_name_H-M   'P 1'
#
loop_
_entity.id
_entity.type
_entity.pdbx_description
1 polymer ?
#
loop_
_entity_poly.entity_id
_entity_poly.type
_entity_poly.pdbx_seq_one_letter_code
_entity_poly.pdbx_strand_id
1 'polypeptide(L)' 'MVEYFPQGVPHMPAELLSWEMHCRHESTLHRVMLCVEIVDGELECPDTGRKFPIKDGIPNLLVNENEV' A
#
# COMPACT_ATOMS: atom_id res chain seq x y z
N MET A 1 -3.94 5.67 15.90
CA MET A 1 -3.02 4.60 16.32
C MET A 1 -2.27 4.18 15.08
N VAL A 2 -1.03 4.63 14.93
CA VAL A 2 -0.14 4.03 13.92
C VAL A 2 0.20 2.67 14.50
N GLU A 3 -0.46 1.60 14.02
CA GLU A 3 0.01 0.26 14.35
C GLU A 3 1.43 0.18 13.80
N TYR A 4 2.37 0.09 14.75
CA TYR A 4 3.77 -0.18 14.51
C TYR A 4 3.84 -1.39 13.57
N PHE A 5 4.34 -1.21 12.34
CA PHE A 5 4.59 -2.34 11.46
C PHE A 5 5.49 -3.30 12.25
N PRO A 6 5.04 -4.52 12.59
CA PRO A 6 5.89 -5.45 13.33
C PRO A 6 7.14 -5.66 12.49
N GLN A 7 8.30 -5.40 13.07
CA GLN A 7 9.58 -5.59 12.40
C GLN A 7 9.67 -7.06 11.97
N GLY A 8 9.52 -7.29 10.67
CA GLY A 8 9.42 -8.63 10.09
C GLY A 8 8.28 -8.70 9.07
N VAL A 9 8.56 -8.29 7.84
CA VAL A 9 7.73 -8.67 6.70
C VAL A 9 7.82 -10.20 6.61
N PRO A 10 6.71 -10.94 6.76
CA PRO A 10 6.75 -12.39 6.65
C PRO A 10 7.20 -12.79 5.26
N HIS A 11 7.99 -13.87 5.18
CA HIS A 11 8.44 -14.45 3.93
C HIS A 11 7.25 -14.66 2.99
N MET A 12 7.23 -13.91 1.88
CA MET A 12 6.16 -13.90 0.88
C MET A 12 6.04 -15.32 0.28
N PRO A 13 4.92 -16.04 0.45
CA PRO A 13 4.74 -17.30 -0.26
C PRO A 13 4.71 -17.06 -1.77
N ALA A 14 5.41 -17.92 -2.52
CA ALA A 14 5.62 -17.78 -3.96
C ALA A 14 4.36 -18.06 -4.82
N GLU A 15 3.29 -18.57 -4.21
CA GLU A 15 2.09 -19.05 -4.89
C GLU A 15 0.85 -18.34 -4.34
N LEU A 16 0.34 -17.38 -5.11
CA LEU A 16 -0.88 -16.60 -4.81
C LEU A 16 -2.04 -17.10 -5.69
N LEU A 17 -2.72 -18.16 -5.25
CA LEU A 17 -3.84 -18.76 -5.99
C LEU A 17 -5.01 -19.12 -5.07
N SER A 18 -5.81 -18.11 -4.72
CA SER A 18 -7.25 -18.24 -4.53
C SER A 18 -7.90 -16.87 -4.72
N TRP A 19 -8.92 -16.78 -5.57
CA TRP A 19 -9.57 -15.53 -6.00
C TRP A 19 -10.72 -15.09 -5.08
N GLU A 20 -10.84 -15.66 -3.89
CA GLU A 20 -11.90 -15.31 -2.94
C GLU A 20 -11.46 -14.10 -2.10
N MET A 21 -11.87 -12.90 -2.52
CA MET A 21 -11.60 -11.63 -1.82
C MET A 21 -12.37 -11.54 -0.48
N HIS A 22 -11.95 -12.29 0.53
CA HIS A 22 -12.48 -12.18 1.88
C HIS A 22 -11.36 -11.89 2.88
N CYS A 23 -11.31 -10.68 3.45
CA CYS A 23 -10.36 -10.32 4.52
C CYS A 23 -10.52 -11.11 5.85
N ARG A 24 -11.41 -12.12 5.90
CA ARG A 24 -11.77 -12.88 7.10
C ARG A 24 -10.97 -14.17 7.28
N HIS A 25 -10.43 -14.72 6.20
CA HIS A 25 -9.52 -15.86 6.24
C HIS A 25 -8.46 -15.56 5.20
N GLU A 26 -7.18 -15.49 5.55
CA GLU A 26 -6.06 -15.79 4.65
C GLU A 26 -4.72 -15.40 5.27
N SER A 27 -3.67 -15.98 4.70
CA SER A 27 -2.26 -15.81 5.08
C SER A 27 -1.87 -14.35 5.32
N THR A 28 -0.78 -14.15 6.09
CA THR A 28 -0.27 -12.80 6.37
C THR A 28 0.01 -11.98 5.11
N LEU A 29 0.29 -12.64 3.97
CA LEU A 29 0.48 -11.99 2.68
C LEU A 29 -0.81 -11.34 2.17
N HIS A 30 -1.92 -12.08 2.14
CA HIS A 30 -3.22 -11.52 1.73
C HIS A 30 -3.58 -10.32 2.60
N ARG A 31 -3.40 -10.43 3.91
CA ARG A 31 -3.68 -9.34 4.86
C ARG A 31 -2.88 -8.07 4.51
N VAL A 32 -1.56 -8.18 4.35
CA VAL A 32 -0.69 -7.03 4.15
C VAL A 32 -0.90 -6.38 2.78
N MET A 33 -1.18 -7.17 1.73
CA MET A 33 -1.31 -6.66 0.37
C MET A 33 -2.70 -6.09 0.05
N LEU A 34 -3.76 -6.71 0.57
CA LEU A 34 -5.13 -6.46 0.10
C LEU A 34 -6.08 -5.97 1.19
N CYS A 35 -5.72 -6.11 2.47
CA CYS A 35 -6.60 -5.71 3.59
C CYS A 35 -6.02 -4.59 4.46
N VAL A 36 -4.85 -4.04 4.10
CA VAL A 36 -4.28 -2.84 4.73
C VAL A 36 -4.44 -1.68 3.76
N GLU A 37 -5.11 -0.63 4.21
CA GLU A 37 -5.38 0.56 3.41
C GLU A 37 -4.67 1.78 4.01
N ILE A 38 -4.17 2.66 3.16
CA ILE A 38 -3.65 3.97 3.56
C ILE A 38 -4.77 4.98 3.37
N VAL A 39 -5.37 5.46 4.47
CA VAL A 39 -6.48 6.43 4.42
C VAL A 39 -5.96 7.84 4.14
N ASP A 40 -4.91 8.27 4.84
CA ASP A 40 -4.25 9.57 4.65
C ASP A 40 -2.72 9.37 4.66
N GLY A 41 -2.02 10.03 3.75
CA GLY A 41 -0.57 9.90 3.62
C GLY A 41 0.00 10.56 2.37
N GLU A 42 1.21 10.15 1.99
CA GLU A 42 1.88 10.62 0.78
C GLU A 42 2.75 9.51 0.17
N LEU A 43 2.81 9.47 -1.16
CA LEU A 43 3.80 8.68 -1.90
C LEU A 43 4.94 9.62 -2.31
N GLU A 44 6.16 9.27 -1.94
CA GLU A 44 7.36 10.03 -2.30
C GLU A 44 8.16 9.30 -3.38
N CYS A 45 8.49 10.00 -4.47
CA CYS A 45 9.39 9.49 -5.49
C CYS A 45 10.82 9.47 -4.95
N PRO A 46 11.52 8.31 -4.93
CA PRO A 46 12.85 8.21 -4.32
C PRO A 46 13.92 9.00 -5.08
N ASP A 47 13.72 9.26 -6.38
CA ASP A 47 14.72 9.94 -7.22
C ASP A 47 14.58 11.47 -7.15
N THR A 48 13.34 11.98 -7.05
CA THR A 48 13.04 13.43 -7.14
C THR A 48 12.55 14.05 -5.83
N GLY A 49 12.18 13.23 -4.84
CA GLY A 49 11.51 13.68 -3.62
C GLY A 49 10.10 14.23 -3.85
N ARG A 50 9.54 14.05 -5.06
CA ARG A 50 8.19 14.53 -5.39
C ARG A 50 7.15 13.75 -4.57
N LYS A 51 6.23 14.49 -3.94
CA LYS A 51 5.18 13.94 -3.08
C LYS A 51 3.82 13.95 -3.76
N PHE A 52 3.11 12.84 -3.68
CA PHE A 52 1.75 12.65 -4.18
C PHE A 52 0.82 12.36 -2.99
N PRO A 53 -0.10 13.28 -2.63
CA PRO A 53 -0.91 13.12 -1.43
C PRO A 53 -1.98 12.04 -1.61
N ILE A 54 -2.24 11.29 -0.53
CA ILE A 54 -3.36 10.36 -0.38
C ILE A 54 -4.35 11.00 0.59
N LYS A 55 -5.62 11.10 0.19
CA LYS A 55 -6.73 11.58 1.03
C LYS A 55 -7.95 10.68 0.81
N ASP A 56 -8.64 10.33 1.89
CA ASP A 56 -9.81 9.45 1.86
C ASP A 56 -9.56 8.13 1.12
N GLY A 57 -8.34 7.58 1.23
CA GLY A 57 -7.92 6.37 0.53
C GLY A 57 -7.61 6.54 -0.95
N ILE A 58 -7.67 7.77 -1.48
CA ILE A 58 -7.49 8.07 -2.90
C ILE A 58 -6.14 8.78 -3.13
N PRO A 59 -5.18 8.15 -3.83
CA PRO A 59 -3.93 8.80 -4.21
C PRO A 59 -4.16 9.81 -5.34
N ASN A 60 -3.65 11.03 -5.18
CA ASN A 60 -3.60 12.03 -6.25
C ASN A 60 -2.28 11.95 -7.00
N LEU A 61 -2.31 11.35 -8.19
CA LEU A 61 -1.16 11.18 -9.09
C LEU A 61 -1.14 12.20 -10.24
N LEU A 62 -1.87 13.32 -10.13
CA LEU A 62 -1.80 14.38 -11.14
C LEU A 62 -0.41 15.01 -11.14
N VAL A 63 0.10 15.22 -12.35
CA VAL A 63 1.45 15.75 -12.62
C VAL A 63 1.29 17.10 -13.30
N ASN A 64 2.11 18.08 -12.93
CA ASN A 64 2.10 19.37 -13.62
C ASN A 64 2.77 19.27 -14.99
N GLU A 65 2.43 20.17 -15.90
CA GLU A 65 3.02 20.26 -17.25
C GLU A 65 4.56 20.35 -17.25
N ASN A 66 5.16 20.85 -16.17
CA ASN A 66 6.59 21.03 -16.02
C ASN A 66 7.30 19.82 -15.36
N GLU A 67 6.60 18.72 -15.11
CA GLU A 67 7.07 17.55 -14.36
C GLU A 67 7.05 16.26 -15.20
N VAL A 68 7.60 16.32 -16.43
CA VAL A 68 7.71 15.20 -17.38
C VAL A 68 9.15 14.83 -17.66
#